data_AF-A0A354YVZ8-F1
#
_entry.id   AF-A0A354YVZ8-F1
#
_cell.length_a   1.000
_cell.length_b   1.000
_cell.length_c   1.000
_cell.angle_alpha   90.00
_cell.angle_beta   90.00
_cell.angle_gamma   90.00
#
_symmetry.space_group_name_H-M   'P 1'
#
loop_
_entity.id
_entity.type
_entity.pdbx_description
1 polymer ?
#
loop_
_entity_poly.entity_id
_entity_poly.type
_entity_poly.pdbx_seq_one_letter_code
_entity_poly.pdbx_strand_id
1 'polypeptide(L)' 'RPAVEAGEKLGFLPGDFIEKVNPYLRPLYDGLFDILGVEITQRYLEKNIIEVAPLAYMRGRTLNDAFIILDEAQNT' A
#
# COMPACT_ATOMS: atom_id res chain seq x y z
N ARG A 1 32.41 3.06 -12.43
CA ARG A 1 31.58 3.38 -11.24
C ARG A 1 30.71 4.56 -11.62
N PRO A 2 29.37 4.44 -11.45
CA PRO A 2 28.70 5.12 -10.33
C PRO A 2 27.74 4.17 -9.59
N ALA A 3 27.76 4.08 -8.26
CA ALA A 3 27.27 5.03 -7.26
C ALA A 3 25.73 4.98 -7.16
N VAL A 4 25.28 4.03 -6.34
CA VAL A 4 23.91 3.82 -5.89
C VAL A 4 23.59 4.94 -4.90
N GLU A 5 22.52 5.69 -5.14
CA GLU A 5 22.12 6.80 -4.27
C GLU A 5 20.62 6.75 -3.95
N ALA A 6 20.35 7.05 -2.68
CA ALA A 6 19.07 7.40 -2.06
C ALA A 6 18.03 6.29 -1.88
N GLY A 7 18.08 5.62 -0.72
CA GLY A 7 16.95 4.82 -0.24
C GLY A 7 17.16 3.93 0.99
N GLU A 8 18.28 4.00 1.70
CA GLU A 8 18.48 3.28 2.96
C GLU A 8 17.67 3.92 4.11
N LYS A 9 16.35 3.70 4.11
CA LYS A 9 15.52 3.77 5.33
C LYS A 9 14.39 2.73 5.38
N LEU A 10 14.37 1.74 4.49
CA LEU A 10 13.63 0.50 4.75
C LEU A 10 14.63 -0.52 5.31
N GLY A 11 14.52 -0.80 6.61
CA GLY A 11 15.31 -1.81 7.30
C GLY A 11 15.33 -3.13 6.53
N PHE A 12 16.51 -3.74 6.50
CA PHE A 12 16.87 -4.96 5.78
C PHE A 12 16.01 -6.17 6.21
N LEU A 13 14.79 -6.28 5.71
CA LEU A 13 14.06 -7.53 5.70
C LEU A 13 14.41 -8.28 4.41
N PRO A 14 14.83 -9.56 4.44
CA PRO A 14 15.02 -10.34 3.23
C PRO A 14 13.66 -10.57 2.55
N GLY A 15 13.55 -10.31 1.25
CA GLY A 15 12.32 -10.51 0.48
C GLY A 15 12.10 -9.54 -0.68
N ASP A 16 11.11 -9.86 -1.53
CA ASP A 16 10.63 -9.00 -2.61
C ASP A 16 10.05 -7.68 -2.05
N PHE A 17 9.99 -6.62 -2.86
CA PHE A 17 9.43 -5.32 -2.48
C PHE A 17 8.04 -5.46 -1.84
N ILE A 18 7.22 -6.38 -2.37
CA ILE A 18 5.89 -6.69 -1.83
C ILE A 18 5.97 -7.24 -0.41
N GLU A 19 6.90 -8.16 -0.12
CA GLU A 19 7.06 -8.77 1.21
C GLU A 19 7.50 -7.74 2.26
N LYS A 20 8.26 -6.72 1.85
CA LYS A 20 8.69 -5.62 2.74
C LYS A 20 7.58 -4.62 3.06
N VAL A 21 6.68 -4.40 2.11
CA VAL A 21 5.57 -3.46 2.23
C VAL A 21 4.40 -4.10 3.00
N ASN A 22 4.24 -5.42 2.90
CA ASN A 22 3.14 -6.18 3.48
C ASN A 22 2.89 -5.91 4.98
N PRO A 23 3.91 -5.80 5.87
CA PRO A 23 3.70 -5.49 7.27
C PRO A 23 3.03 -4.13 7.52
N TYR A 24 3.34 -3.12 6.70
CA TYR A 24 2.77 -1.77 6.82
C TYR A 24 1.34 -1.67 6.30
N LEU A 25 0.96 -2.55 5.37
CA LEU A 25 -0.39 -2.57 4.82
C LEU A 25 -1.35 -3.44 5.66
N ARG A 26 -0.82 -4.33 6.50
CA ARG A 26 -1.64 -5.24 7.33
C ARG A 26 -2.70 -4.52 8.16
N PRO A 27 -2.42 -3.41 8.88
CA PRO A 27 -3.44 -2.68 9.63
C PRO A 27 -4.60 -2.15 8.75
N LEU A 28 -4.32 -1.78 7.49
CA LEU A 28 -5.36 -1.35 6.55
C LEU A 28 -6.26 -2.54 6.17
N TYR A 29 -5.68 -3.71 5.90
CA TYR A 29 -6.45 -4.92 5.63
C TYR A 29 -7.30 -5.34 6.84
N ASP A 30 -6.73 -5.31 8.04
CA ASP A 30 -7.44 -5.64 9.27
C ASP A 30 -8.65 -4.71 9.47
N GLY A 31 -8.47 -3.40 9.29
CA GLY A 31 -9.59 -2.44 9.36
C GLY A 31 -10.66 -2.66 8.29
N LEU A 32 -10.26 -3.03 7.07
CA LEU A 32 -11.21 -3.39 6.01
C LEU A 32 -11.98 -4.67 6.36
N PHE A 33 -11.31 -5.68 6.93
CA PHE A 33 -11.95 -6.92 7.37
C PHE A 33 -12.93 -6.68 8.52
N ASP A 34 -12.61 -5.77 9.45
CA ASP A 34 -13.51 -5.44 10.56
C ASP A 34 -14.77 -4.70 10.09
N ILE A 35 -14.66 -3.82 9.09
CA ILE A 35 -15.78 -2.99 8.61
C ILE A 35 -16.66 -3.75 7.61
N LEU A 36 -16.04 -4.44 6.65
CA LEU A 36 -16.76 -5.06 5.52
C LEU A 36 -16.89 -6.59 5.65
N GLY A 37 -16.12 -7.20 6.55
CA GLY A 37 -15.96 -8.66 6.61
C GLY A 37 -14.98 -9.19 5.56
N VAL A 38 -14.37 -10.35 5.87
CA VAL A 38 -13.32 -10.96 5.04
C VAL A 38 -13.78 -11.23 3.61
N GLU A 39 -14.97 -11.81 3.42
CA GLU A 39 -15.45 -12.23 2.09
C GLU A 39 -15.68 -11.04 1.15
N ILE A 40 -16.30 -9.97 1.66
CA ILE A 40 -16.59 -8.77 0.86
C ILE A 40 -15.29 -8.05 0.52
N THR A 41 -14.39 -7.89 1.50
CA THR A 41 -13.10 -7.24 1.28
C THR A 41 -12.29 -7.96 0.21
N GLN A 42 -12.16 -9.29 0.29
CA GLN A 42 -11.45 -10.07 -0.73
C GLN A 42 -12.09 -9.91 -2.12
N ARG A 43 -13.42 -10.01 -2.21
CA ARG A 43 -14.14 -9.80 -3.48
C ARG A 43 -13.91 -8.40 -4.06
N TYR A 44 -13.82 -7.37 -3.23
CA TYR A 44 -13.59 -5.99 -3.68
C TYR A 44 -12.14 -5.74 -4.07
N LEU A 45 -11.18 -6.35 -3.39
CA LEU A 45 -9.77 -6.34 -3.78
C LEU A 45 -9.57 -7.02 -5.14
N GLU A 46 -10.13 -8.22 -5.33
CA GLU A 46 -10.06 -8.96 -6.61
C GLU A 46 -10.68 -8.19 -7.78
N LYS A 47 -11.76 -7.45 -7.52
CA LYS A 47 -12.43 -6.61 -8.52
C LYS A 47 -11.77 -5.24 -8.72
N ASN A 48 -10.69 -4.93 -8.00
CA ASN A 48 -10.04 -3.61 -7.98
C ASN A 48 -11.00 -2.46 -7.61
N ILE A 49 -12.02 -2.76 -6.80
CA ILE A 49 -12.91 -1.74 -6.21
C ILE A 49 -12.20 -1.07 -5.04
N ILE A 50 -11.46 -1.86 -4.25
CA ILE A 50 -10.56 -1.37 -3.21
C ILE A 50 -9.14 -1.68 -3.66
N GLU A 51 -8.25 -0.70 -3.55
CA GLU A 51 -6.83 -0.87 -3.83
C GLU A 51 -6.02 -0.35 -2.64
N VAL A 52 -5.10 -1.16 -2.13
CA VAL A 52 -4.17 -0.79 -1.05
C VAL A 52 -2.77 -0.86 -1.62
N ALA A 53 -2.14 0.30 -1.79
CA ALA A 53 -0.84 0.40 -2.45
C ALA A 53 0.02 1.53 -1.85
N PRO A 54 1.36 1.42 -1.92
CA PRO A 54 2.27 2.48 -1.46
C PRO A 54 2.08 3.79 -2.22
N LEU A 55 2.31 4.92 -1.55
CA LEU A 55 2.22 6.25 -2.17
C LEU A 55 3.12 6.39 -3.41
N ALA A 56 4.29 5.72 -3.42
CA ALA A 56 5.19 5.72 -4.57
C ALA A 56 4.55 5.20 -5.87
N TYR A 57 3.53 4.34 -5.78
CA TYR A 57 2.81 3.76 -6.93
C TYR A 57 1.72 4.70 -7.44
N MET A 58 1.40 5.77 -6.71
CA MET A 58 0.37 6.75 -7.11
C MET A 58 0.92 7.82 -8.06
N ARG A 59 2.24 8.01 -8.14
CA ARG A 59 2.87 9.02 -8.99
C ARG A 59 2.51 8.81 -10.47
N GLY A 60 1.88 9.80 -11.09
CA GLY A 60 1.51 9.78 -12.51
C GLY A 60 0.19 9.08 -12.83
N ARG A 61 -0.54 8.56 -11.83
CA ARG A 61 -1.90 8.05 -12.02
C ARG A 61 -2.91 9.20 -12.07
N THR A 62 -3.94 9.03 -12.90
CA THR A 62 -5.15 9.85 -12.86
C THR A 62 -6.25 9.01 -12.21
N LEU A 63 -6.76 9.45 -11.05
CA LEU A 63 -7.75 8.73 -10.27
C LEU A 63 -9.10 9.46 -10.41
N ASN A 64 -9.93 8.97 -11.33
CA ASN A 64 -11.27 9.51 -11.57
C ASN A 64 -12.31 8.71 -10.77
N ASP A 65 -13.32 9.40 -10.23
CA ASP A 65 -14.42 8.80 -9.47
C ASP A 65 -13.94 7.86 -8.36
N ALA A 66 -12.90 8.29 -7.64
CA ALA A 66 -12.24 7.51 -6.60
C ALA A 66 -12.22 8.30 -5.28
N PHE A 67 -12.36 7.56 -4.17
CA PHE A 67 -12.07 8.08 -2.85
C PHE A 67 -10.67 7.60 -2.43
N ILE A 68 -9.83 8.52 -1.97
CA ILE A 68 -8.44 8.22 -1.58
C ILE A 68 -8.28 8.51 -0.10
N ILE A 69 -7.82 7.51 0.64
CA ILE A 69 -7.39 7.66 2.04
C ILE A 69 -5.87 7.55 2.03
N LEU A 70 -5.21 8.60 2.51
CA LEU A 70 -3.77 8.60 2.71
C LEU A 70 -3.50 8.48 4.21
N ASP A 71 -2.86 7.39 4.60
CA ASP A 71 -2.39 7.20 5.96
C ASP A 71 -0.99 7.83 6.13
N GLU A 72 -0.67 8.28 7.33
CA GLU A 72 0.64 8.83 7.71
C GLU A 72 1.14 10.02 6.86
N ALA A 73 0.23 10.91 6.43
CA ALA A 73 0.58 12.10 5.63
C ALA A 73 1.60 13.04 6.31
N GLN A 74 1.74 12.96 7.63
CA GLN A 74 2.71 13.72 8.42
C GLN A 74 4.18 13.25 8.27
N ASN A 75 4.44 12.03 7.78
CA ASN A 75 5.80 11.48 7.68
C ASN A 75 6.55 11.92 6.39
N THR A 76 6.19 13.08 5.83
CA THR A 76 6.88 13.70 4.68
C THR A 76 8.01 14.62 5.15
#